data_AF-A0A944U3Q2-F1
#
_entry.id   AF-A0A944U3Q2-F1
#
_cell.length_a   1.000
_cell.length_b   1.000
_cell.length_c   1.000
_cell.angle_alpha   90.00
_cell.angle_beta   90.00
_cell.angle_gamma   90.00
#
_symmetry.space_group_name_H-M   'P 1'
#
loop_
_entity.id
_entity.type
_entity.pdbx_description
1 polymer ?
#
loop_
_entity_poly.entity_id
_entity_poly.type
_entity_poly.pdbx_seq_one_letter_code
_entity_poly.pdbx_strand_id
1 'polypeptide(L)'
;MEQSNWITKRQSLAVVFLNLWLGTVFAQVISDNESDALFRLPIHPELSRQEGAGFENKKTKSLKTPRDSDGRFVKDALLEYDATHKNIHPNSRSEKVALFFEIANPTLEPITITAIMPSCGCTAAKSPELPWTLNPGKADLLHLTVDLMGKSGVISKSVTVLSTAGRKSLSFKLHIPELTGREKKKSRSMAIRMSNIDKARRNRQVVFQGHCRSCHFDPSEGKEGEELFQSACGICHDTLNRASMVPDLEKKPEGIERNHAYWKEWIAIGKERTLMPGFHEDHGGPLNTQRIEKLAAFLVQKYRTNSH
;
A
#
# COMPACT_ATOMS: atom_id res chain seq x y z
N MET A 1 49.65 -33.66 5.55
CA MET A 1 49.74 -33.13 6.93
C MET A 1 48.53 -32.24 7.13
N GLU A 2 47.38 -32.83 7.47
CA GLU A 2 46.83 -32.98 8.85
C GLU A 2 46.42 -31.63 9.45
N GLN A 3 45.13 -31.27 9.43
CA GLN A 3 44.10 -31.57 10.43
C GLN A 3 44.38 -30.94 11.80
N SER A 4 43.56 -29.95 12.21
CA SER A 4 43.07 -29.84 13.59
C SER A 4 42.02 -28.73 13.75
N ASN A 5 40.76 -29.15 13.87
CA ASN A 5 39.68 -28.43 14.54
C ASN A 5 39.83 -28.60 16.06
N TRP A 6 39.65 -27.54 16.86
CA TRP A 6 39.08 -27.68 18.20
C TRP A 6 38.59 -26.34 18.79
N ILE A 7 37.39 -26.43 19.35
CA ILE A 7 36.55 -25.40 19.97
C ILE A 7 36.77 -25.46 21.49
N THR A 8 36.81 -24.30 22.17
CA THR A 8 36.44 -24.25 23.60
C THR A 8 35.82 -22.91 24.02
N LYS A 9 34.49 -22.94 24.18
CA LYS A 9 33.65 -22.39 25.27
C LYS A 9 34.19 -21.20 26.10
N ARG A 10 33.44 -20.08 26.11
CA ARG A 10 33.39 -19.13 27.23
C ARG A 10 31.94 -18.98 27.73
N GLN A 11 31.80 -19.12 29.05
CA GLN A 11 30.57 -19.10 29.84
C GLN A 11 30.06 -17.64 30.04
N SER A 12 28.76 -17.42 29.89
CA SER A 12 27.74 -17.15 30.94
C SER A 12 27.83 -15.79 31.63
N LEU A 13 26.75 -15.00 31.51
CA LEU A 13 26.10 -14.27 32.61
C LEU A 13 24.76 -13.72 32.09
N ALA A 14 23.68 -14.46 32.38
CA ALA A 14 22.31 -13.99 32.24
C ALA A 14 21.90 -13.29 33.53
N VAL A 15 21.44 -12.04 33.43
CA VAL A 15 20.87 -11.29 34.54
C VAL A 15 19.37 -11.58 34.56
N VAL A 16 18.94 -12.35 35.55
CA VAL A 16 17.54 -12.58 35.91
C VAL A 16 17.15 -11.47 36.90
N PHE A 17 16.25 -10.58 36.50
CA PHE A 17 15.55 -9.71 37.46
C PHE A 17 14.24 -10.38 37.86
N LEU A 18 14.24 -10.88 39.09
CA LEU A 18 13.07 -11.33 39.83
C LEU A 18 12.40 -10.08 40.43
N ASN A 19 11.12 -9.85 40.14
CA ASN A 19 10.29 -8.98 40.96
C ASN A 19 8.96 -9.70 41.23
N LEU A 20 8.84 -10.21 42.45
CA LEU A 20 7.58 -10.58 43.07
C LEU A 20 6.83 -9.29 43.41
N TRP A 21 5.55 -9.21 43.03
CA TRP A 21 4.56 -8.54 43.87
C TRP A 21 3.24 -9.30 43.74
N LEU A 22 2.76 -9.80 44.88
CA LEU A 22 1.46 -10.45 45.03
C LEU A 22 0.34 -9.41 44.89
N GLY A 23 -0.73 -9.82 44.23
CA GLY A 23 -1.96 -9.04 44.13
C GLY A 23 -3.00 -9.75 43.27
N THR A 24 -3.53 -10.86 43.77
CA THR A 24 -4.84 -11.37 43.33
C THR A 24 -5.90 -10.29 43.48
N VAL A 25 -6.84 -10.19 42.53
CA VAL A 25 -8.28 -10.38 42.79
C VAL A 25 -9.14 -10.09 41.53
N PHE A 26 -10.04 -11.05 41.29
CA PHE A 26 -11.27 -11.12 40.47
C PHE A 26 -11.27 -10.88 38.95
N ALA A 27 -11.63 -11.97 38.27
CA ALA A 27 -12.21 -12.03 36.95
C ALA A 27 -13.64 -11.48 36.92
N GLN A 28 -14.06 -10.91 35.79
CA GLN A 28 -15.41 -11.09 35.26
C GLN A 28 -15.40 -10.87 33.73
N VAL A 29 -15.87 -11.88 33.01
CA VAL A 29 -16.19 -11.90 31.58
C VAL A 29 -17.68 -11.56 31.45
N ILE A 30 -18.05 -10.59 30.60
CA ILE A 30 -19.34 -10.45 29.86
C ILE A 30 -19.03 -9.55 28.64
N SER A 31 -18.99 -10.07 27.40
CA SER A 31 -20.07 -10.24 26.38
C SER A 31 -20.52 -8.95 25.67
N ASP A 32 -20.36 -8.98 24.34
CA ASP A 32 -21.20 -8.45 23.23
C ASP A 32 -21.66 -6.97 23.25
N ASN A 33 -21.25 -6.16 22.27
CA ASN A 33 -21.86 -5.98 20.94
C ASN A 33 -23.34 -5.50 21.01
N GLU A 34 -23.60 -4.24 20.69
CA GLU A 34 -24.59 -3.88 19.67
C GLU A 34 -24.60 -2.37 19.36
N SER A 35 -24.56 -2.12 18.05
CA SER A 35 -25.00 -0.93 17.35
C SER A 35 -26.53 -0.84 17.38
N ASP A 36 -27.07 0.31 17.77
CA ASP A 36 -28.26 1.00 17.21
C ASP A 36 -29.03 1.75 18.29
N ALA A 37 -29.02 3.09 18.20
CA ALA A 37 -30.20 3.90 18.47
C ALA A 37 -29.92 5.35 18.06
N LEU A 38 -30.18 5.60 16.79
CA LEU A 38 -30.38 6.93 16.22
C LEU A 38 -31.67 7.57 16.78
N PHE A 39 -31.62 8.90 16.94
CA PHE A 39 -32.74 9.85 17.06
C PHE A 39 -33.71 9.74 18.26
N ARG A 40 -33.54 10.67 19.21
CA ARG A 40 -34.64 11.51 19.74
C ARG A 40 -34.10 12.72 20.55
N LEU A 41 -34.30 13.91 20.02
CA LEU A 41 -34.50 15.16 20.79
C LEU A 41 -36.01 15.49 20.65
N PRO A 42 -36.70 16.05 21.66
CA PRO A 42 -36.45 17.44 22.07
C PRO A 42 -36.67 17.82 23.56
N ILE A 43 -35.86 18.80 24.00
CA ILE A 43 -36.17 20.06 24.69
C ILE A 43 -37.19 20.05 25.86
N HIS A 44 -36.72 20.42 27.07
CA HIS A 44 -37.33 21.49 27.86
C HIS A 44 -36.25 22.28 28.67
N PRO A 45 -36.49 23.58 28.96
CA PRO A 45 -35.50 24.57 29.42
C PRO A 45 -35.55 24.83 30.94
N GLU A 46 -34.66 25.74 31.39
CA GLU A 46 -34.55 26.31 32.75
C GLU A 46 -34.08 25.31 33.84
N LEU A 47 -33.18 25.60 34.78
CA LEU A 47 -32.65 26.81 35.40
C LEU A 47 -31.36 26.39 36.13
N SER A 48 -30.33 27.23 36.11
CA SER A 48 -29.78 27.85 37.34
C SER A 48 -28.32 28.27 37.13
N ARG A 49 -28.11 29.57 37.32
CA ARG A 49 -26.80 30.20 37.54
C ARG A 49 -26.11 29.56 38.73
N GLN A 50 -24.86 29.15 38.56
CA GLN A 50 -23.81 29.45 39.53
C GLN A 50 -22.55 29.88 38.79
N GLU A 51 -22.17 31.14 39.05
CA GLU A 51 -20.87 31.70 38.71
C GLU A 51 -19.80 31.11 39.64
N GLY A 52 -18.58 30.97 39.11
CA GLY A 52 -17.36 31.09 39.93
C GLY A 52 -16.54 29.83 40.14
N ALA A 53 -15.75 29.44 39.14
CA ALA A 53 -14.37 29.00 39.36
C ALA A 53 -13.60 29.16 38.05
N GLY A 54 -12.64 30.10 38.03
CA GLY A 54 -11.76 30.34 36.90
C GLY A 54 -10.94 29.09 36.61
N PHE A 55 -11.38 28.30 35.65
CA PHE A 55 -10.51 27.39 34.93
C PHE A 55 -9.81 28.21 33.86
N GLU A 56 -8.55 28.52 34.12
CA GLU A 56 -7.63 29.10 33.15
C GLU A 56 -7.58 28.14 31.96
N ASN A 57 -8.36 28.45 30.93
CA ASN A 57 -8.34 27.75 29.66
C ASN A 57 -6.92 27.93 29.09
N LYS A 58 -6.05 26.95 29.34
CA LYS A 58 -4.85 26.71 28.54
C LYS A 58 -5.32 26.71 27.09
N LYS A 59 -5.17 27.85 26.40
CA LYS A 59 -5.49 27.98 24.98
C LYS A 59 -4.82 26.82 24.28
N THR A 60 -5.60 25.85 23.82
CA THR A 60 -5.13 24.85 22.89
C THR A 60 -4.63 25.62 21.68
N LYS A 61 -3.31 25.80 21.61
CA LYS A 61 -2.64 26.55 20.55
C LYS A 61 -3.09 25.87 19.26
N SER A 62 -3.93 26.57 18.49
CA SER A 62 -4.50 26.00 17.28
C SER A 62 -3.37 25.46 16.42
N LEU A 63 -3.43 24.18 16.02
CA LEU A 63 -2.45 23.49 15.17
C LEU A 63 -2.47 24.01 13.73
N LYS A 64 -2.62 25.32 13.55
CA LYS A 64 -2.71 25.98 12.26
C LYS A 64 -1.33 26.49 11.89
N THR A 65 -1.02 26.36 10.60
CA THR A 65 0.16 27.01 10.03
C THR A 65 -0.04 28.53 10.06
N PRO A 66 0.90 29.30 10.66
CA PRO A 66 0.77 30.74 10.79
C PRO A 66 0.60 31.45 9.45
N ARG A 67 -0.20 32.53 9.46
CA ARG A 67 -0.40 33.43 8.33
C ARG A 67 -0.12 34.88 8.73
N ASP A 68 0.39 35.67 7.79
CA ASP A 68 0.62 37.11 7.97
C ASP A 68 -0.69 37.91 7.83
N SER A 69 -0.61 39.23 8.00
CA SER A 69 -1.77 40.15 7.86
C SER A 69 -2.45 40.07 6.50
N ASP A 70 -1.72 39.67 5.47
CA ASP A 70 -2.19 39.55 4.09
C ASP A 70 -2.74 38.13 3.81
N GLY A 71 -2.81 37.27 4.83
CA GLY A 71 -3.31 35.90 4.74
C GLY A 71 -2.34 34.92 4.07
N ARG A 72 -1.09 35.29 3.81
CA ARG A 72 -0.04 34.43 3.25
C ARG A 72 0.59 33.58 4.35
N PHE A 73 1.06 32.38 4.00
CA PHE A 73 1.79 31.57 4.98
C PHE A 73 3.10 32.23 5.39
N VAL A 74 3.32 32.31 6.71
CA VAL A 74 4.60 32.76 7.27
C VAL A 74 5.69 31.77 6.91
N LYS A 75 6.88 32.24 6.52
CA LYS A 75 8.02 31.38 6.20
C LYS A 75 8.54 30.70 7.46
N ASP A 76 8.76 29.39 7.39
CA ASP A 76 9.35 28.62 8.49
C ASP A 76 10.86 28.92 8.62
N ALA A 77 11.20 29.50 9.77
CA ALA A 77 12.56 29.79 10.21
C ALA A 77 12.96 29.06 11.50
N LEU A 78 12.11 28.19 12.04
CA LEU A 78 12.36 27.50 13.31
C LEU A 78 12.83 26.06 13.11
N LEU A 79 12.28 25.34 12.13
CA LEU A 79 12.79 24.00 11.81
C LEU A 79 14.08 24.09 11.01
N GLU A 80 15.03 23.24 11.39
CA GLU A 80 16.28 23.01 10.68
C GLU A 80 16.15 21.81 9.75
N TYR A 81 16.86 21.87 8.63
CA TYR A 81 16.82 20.85 7.60
C TYR A 81 18.26 20.58 7.15
N ASP A 82 18.62 19.31 6.94
CA ASP A 82 19.96 18.95 6.45
C ASP A 82 20.30 19.62 5.12
N ALA A 83 19.29 19.80 4.27
CA ALA A 83 19.37 20.59 3.06
C ALA A 83 18.02 21.20 2.69
N THR A 84 18.04 22.31 1.96
CA THR A 84 16.84 22.86 1.30
C THR A 84 16.77 22.47 -0.18
N HIS A 85 17.88 21.98 -0.74
CA HIS A 85 18.06 21.60 -2.14
C HIS A 85 18.91 20.33 -2.22
N LYS A 86 18.47 19.31 -2.96
CA LYS A 86 19.27 18.09 -3.22
C LYS A 86 19.40 17.80 -4.71
N ASN A 87 20.56 17.30 -5.13
CA ASN A 87 20.77 16.79 -6.49
C ASN A 87 20.95 15.27 -6.41
N ILE A 88 20.10 14.53 -7.11
CA ILE A 88 20.11 13.05 -7.13
C ILE A 88 20.38 12.58 -8.55
N HIS A 89 21.19 11.53 -8.68
CA HIS A 89 21.54 10.90 -9.95
C HIS A 89 21.06 9.44 -9.91
N PRO A 90 19.79 9.16 -10.25
CA PRO A 90 19.29 7.80 -10.28
C PRO A 90 19.97 6.98 -11.37
N ASN A 91 20.09 5.67 -11.14
CA ASN A 91 20.59 4.75 -12.16
C ASN A 91 19.63 4.72 -13.36
N SER A 92 20.16 4.49 -14.56
CA SER A 92 19.40 4.49 -15.82
C SER A 92 18.26 3.47 -15.89
N ARG A 93 18.22 2.51 -14.96
CA ARG A 93 17.23 1.42 -14.92
C ARG A 93 16.25 1.50 -13.74
N SER A 94 16.37 2.53 -12.89
CA SER A 94 15.53 2.66 -11.72
C SER A 94 14.12 3.12 -12.10
N GLU A 95 13.10 2.31 -11.81
CA GLU A 95 11.69 2.70 -11.98
C GLU A 95 11.24 3.73 -10.93
N LYS A 96 11.88 3.72 -9.76
CA LYS A 96 11.64 4.65 -8.65
C LYS A 96 12.97 5.11 -8.05
N VAL A 97 12.97 6.30 -7.47
CA VAL A 97 14.07 6.78 -6.63
C VAL A 97 13.55 7.20 -5.26
N ALA A 98 14.26 6.78 -4.21
CA ALA A 98 14.03 7.22 -2.85
C ALA A 98 15.03 8.33 -2.49
N LEU A 99 14.57 9.34 -1.77
CA LEU A 99 15.38 10.35 -1.12
C LEU A 99 14.75 10.75 0.21
N PHE A 100 15.51 11.39 1.08
CA PHE A 100 15.01 11.87 2.37
C PHE A 100 15.52 13.28 2.65
N PHE A 101 14.82 14.01 3.52
CA PHE A 101 15.31 15.22 4.19
C PHE A 101 15.26 14.96 5.69
N GLU A 102 16.34 15.28 6.39
CA GLU A 102 16.32 15.27 7.85
C GLU A 102 15.75 16.60 8.32
N ILE A 103 14.81 16.54 9.27
CA ILE A 103 14.12 17.70 9.82
C ILE A 103 14.33 17.69 11.33
N ALA A 104 14.87 18.78 11.88
CA ALA A 104 15.16 18.94 13.29
C ALA A 104 14.38 20.11 13.90
N ASN A 105 13.93 19.94 15.14
CA ASN A 105 13.40 21.00 15.97
C ASN A 105 14.46 21.43 17.01
N PRO A 106 15.24 22.50 16.74
CA PRO A 106 16.23 23.02 17.68
C PRO A 106 15.60 23.86 18.81
N THR A 107 14.30 24.12 18.77
CA THR A 107 13.64 25.00 19.73
C THR A 107 13.30 24.28 21.04
N LEU A 108 12.93 25.05 22.06
CA LEU A 108 12.50 24.52 23.36
C LEU A 108 11.00 24.15 23.40
N GLU A 109 10.27 24.36 22.31
CA GLU A 109 8.83 24.11 22.20
C GLU A 109 8.55 23.06 21.12
N PRO A 110 7.50 22.23 21.25
CA PRO A 110 7.13 21.29 20.21
C PRO A 110 6.67 22.02 18.93
N ILE A 111 7.12 21.54 17.77
CA ILE A 111 6.67 22.02 16.46
C ILE A 111 5.91 20.88 15.77
N THR A 112 4.72 21.17 15.27
CA THR A 112 3.85 20.18 14.63
C THR A 112 3.76 20.45 13.14
N ILE A 113 4.17 19.48 12.33
CA ILE A 113 3.97 19.43 10.88
C ILE A 113 2.54 18.96 10.61
N THR A 114 1.78 19.78 9.90
CA THR A 114 0.34 19.61 9.69
C THR A 114 0.02 19.10 8.30
N ALA A 115 0.87 19.40 7.32
CA ALA A 115 0.73 18.92 5.95
C ALA A 115 2.08 18.84 5.23
N ILE A 116 2.19 17.85 4.36
CA ILE A 116 3.30 17.70 3.42
C ILE A 116 2.71 17.60 2.02
N MET A 117 3.10 18.54 1.16
CA MET A 117 2.51 18.72 -0.16
C MET A 117 3.58 18.62 -1.25
N PRO A 118 3.68 17.48 -1.95
CA PRO A 118 4.50 17.36 -3.15
C PRO A 118 3.98 18.21 -4.32
N SER A 119 4.88 18.65 -5.19
CA SER A 119 4.58 19.46 -6.38
C SER A 119 3.80 18.74 -7.50
N CYS A 120 3.76 17.41 -7.52
CA CYS A 120 3.00 16.59 -8.49
C CYS A 120 2.52 15.29 -7.82
N GLY A 121 1.50 14.65 -8.39
CA GLY A 121 1.09 13.29 -8.01
C GLY A 121 2.12 12.19 -8.33
N CYS A 122 3.24 12.54 -8.98
CA CYS A 122 4.34 11.65 -9.30
C CYS A 122 5.39 11.49 -8.19
N THR A 123 5.22 12.23 -7.09
CA THR A 123 6.06 12.17 -5.90
C THR A 123 5.17 11.76 -4.72
N ALA A 124 5.44 10.60 -4.15
CA ALA A 124 4.82 10.16 -2.91
C ALA A 124 5.71 10.61 -1.74
N ALA A 125 5.16 11.39 -0.82
CA ALA A 125 5.78 11.62 0.47
C ALA A 125 5.32 10.52 1.42
N LYS A 126 6.29 9.84 2.05
CA LYS A 126 6.05 8.96 3.19
C LYS A 126 6.59 9.66 4.43
N SER A 127 5.69 10.25 5.20
CA SER A 127 5.98 10.81 6.52
C SER A 127 5.43 9.89 7.61
N PRO A 128 5.80 10.13 8.88
CA PRO A 128 4.96 9.72 10.00
C PRO A 128 3.52 10.20 9.81
N GLU A 129 2.58 9.57 10.52
CA GLU A 129 1.17 9.98 10.48
C GLU A 129 1.03 11.46 10.83
N LEU A 130 0.27 12.19 10.01
CA LEU A 130 0.00 13.60 10.24
C LEU A 130 -1.20 13.74 11.19
N PRO A 131 -1.17 14.66 12.16
CA PRO A 131 -0.12 15.66 12.40
C PRO A 131 1.14 15.06 13.04
N TRP A 132 2.31 15.44 12.53
CA TRP A 132 3.61 14.92 12.97
C TRP A 132 4.30 15.94 13.87
N THR A 133 4.43 15.62 15.16
CA THR A 133 5.06 16.52 16.15
C THR A 133 6.53 16.17 16.36
N LEU A 134 7.40 17.16 16.15
CA LEU A 134 8.81 17.12 16.52
C LEU A 134 8.98 17.78 17.89
N ASN A 135 9.33 16.98 18.89
CA ASN A 135 9.63 17.48 20.24
C ASN A 135 10.95 18.28 20.26
N PRO A 136 11.16 19.13 21.30
CA PRO A 136 12.40 19.89 21.47
C PRO A 136 13.66 19.02 21.33
N GLY A 137 14.62 19.49 20.51
CA GLY A 137 15.89 18.81 20.24
C GLY A 137 15.80 17.50 19.45
N LYS A 138 14.63 17.13 18.91
CA LYS A 138 14.45 15.91 18.12
C LYS A 138 14.61 16.18 16.62
N ALA A 139 15.16 15.18 15.93
CA ALA A 139 15.25 15.11 14.48
C ALA A 139 14.64 13.81 13.98
N ASP A 140 14.11 13.83 12.76
CA ASP A 140 13.49 12.68 12.11
C ASP A 140 13.48 12.87 10.56
N LEU A 141 13.13 11.83 9.80
CA LEU A 141 13.31 11.76 8.36
C LEU A 141 11.99 11.90 7.59
N LEU A 142 11.95 12.87 6.68
CA LEU A 142 10.94 12.96 5.65
C LEU A 142 11.34 12.11 4.44
N HIS A 143 10.74 10.92 4.28
CA HIS A 143 10.99 10.05 3.14
C HIS A 143 10.16 10.46 1.92
N LEU A 144 10.81 10.54 0.76
CA LEU A 144 10.17 10.82 -0.51
C LEU A 144 10.50 9.70 -1.49
N THR A 145 9.49 9.27 -2.25
CA THR A 145 9.65 8.35 -3.38
C THR A 145 9.14 9.02 -4.65
N VAL A 146 9.93 9.00 -5.70
CA VAL A 146 9.57 9.55 -7.00
C VAL A 146 9.48 8.43 -8.01
N ASP A 147 8.37 8.40 -8.74
CA ASP A 147 8.20 7.51 -9.88
C ASP A 147 8.96 8.10 -11.08
N LEU A 148 9.91 7.34 -11.62
CA LEU A 148 10.75 7.72 -12.77
C LEU A 148 10.23 7.15 -14.09
N MET A 149 9.14 6.38 -14.08
CA MET A 149 8.60 5.73 -15.26
C MET A 149 8.25 6.76 -16.35
N GLY A 150 8.81 6.54 -17.54
CA GLY A 150 8.63 7.43 -18.70
C GLY A 150 9.29 8.81 -18.55
N LYS A 151 10.11 9.04 -17.52
CA LYS A 151 10.84 10.31 -17.31
C LYS A 151 12.30 10.15 -17.76
N SER A 152 12.88 11.24 -18.25
CA SER A 152 14.29 11.31 -18.64
C SER A 152 14.77 12.77 -18.56
N GLY A 153 16.09 12.97 -18.54
CA GLY A 153 16.68 14.30 -18.42
C GLY A 153 16.61 14.86 -17.00
N VAL A 154 16.76 16.17 -16.88
CA VAL A 154 16.77 16.86 -15.58
C VAL A 154 15.34 17.25 -15.20
N ILE A 155 14.84 16.69 -14.10
CA ILE A 155 13.54 17.10 -13.54
C ILE A 155 13.75 17.79 -12.19
N SER A 156 13.14 18.96 -12.03
CA SER A 156 13.08 19.70 -10.76
C SER A 156 11.75 19.45 -10.08
N LYS A 157 11.78 19.14 -8.79
CA LYS A 157 10.60 18.91 -7.96
C LYS A 157 10.74 19.64 -6.64
N SER A 158 9.60 19.93 -6.02
CA SER A 158 9.54 20.47 -4.66
C SER A 158 8.52 19.75 -3.80
N VAL A 159 8.72 19.85 -2.49
CA VAL A 159 7.81 19.44 -1.42
C VAL A 159 7.64 20.63 -0.49
N THR A 160 6.40 20.97 -0.18
CA THR A 160 6.07 22.01 0.80
C THR A 160 5.74 21.36 2.13
N VAL A 161 6.43 21.78 3.19
CA VAL A 161 6.14 21.41 4.58
C VAL A 161 5.37 22.56 5.22
N LEU A 162 4.18 22.27 5.75
CA LEU A 162 3.40 23.20 6.55
C LEU A 162 3.44 22.74 8.01
N SER A 163 3.76 23.66 8.91
CA SER A 163 3.88 23.37 10.35
C SER A 163 3.38 24.54 11.19
N THR A 164 3.34 24.37 12.51
CA THR A 164 3.10 25.46 13.47
C THR A 164 4.22 26.53 13.44
N ALA A 165 5.37 26.23 12.86
CA ALA A 165 6.47 27.17 12.65
C ALA A 165 6.37 27.95 11.33
N GLY A 166 5.47 27.56 10.42
CA GLY A 166 5.27 28.21 9.13
C GLY A 166 5.35 27.25 7.95
N ARG A 167 5.66 27.80 6.77
CA ARG A 167 5.81 27.09 5.51
C ARG A 167 7.28 27.01 5.11
N LYS A 168 7.76 25.80 4.81
CA LYS A 168 9.06 25.56 4.16
C LYS A 168 8.84 24.93 2.79
N SER A 169 9.64 25.31 1.80
CA SER A 169 9.73 24.59 0.53
C SER A 169 11.11 23.95 0.41
N LEU A 170 11.12 22.64 0.23
CA LEU A 170 12.30 21.83 -0.04
C LEU A 170 12.27 21.45 -1.51
N SER A 171 13.41 21.47 -2.18
CA SER A 171 13.49 21.12 -3.59
C SER A 171 14.56 20.08 -3.88
N PHE A 172 14.40 19.39 -5.00
CA PHE A 172 15.40 18.45 -5.47
C PHE A 172 15.39 18.36 -6.99
N LYS A 173 16.57 18.14 -7.56
CA LYS A 173 16.77 17.86 -8.99
C LYS A 173 17.15 16.41 -9.16
N LEU A 174 16.51 15.74 -10.12
CA LEU A 174 16.85 14.39 -10.52
C LEU A 174 17.47 14.45 -11.91
N HIS A 175 18.71 14.01 -12.03
CA HIS A 175 19.43 13.85 -13.28
C HIS A 175 19.21 12.43 -13.79
N ILE A 176 18.13 12.24 -14.55
CA ILE A 176 17.72 10.92 -15.03
C ILE A 176 18.48 10.62 -16.34
N PRO A 177 19.31 9.57 -16.40
CA PRO A 177 20.04 9.21 -17.61
C PRO A 177 19.08 8.98 -18.78
N GLU A 178 19.51 9.37 -19.98
CA GLU A 178 18.71 9.10 -21.17
C GLU A 178 18.76 7.61 -21.52
N LEU A 179 17.60 7.02 -21.78
CA LEU A 179 17.50 5.62 -22.18
C LEU A 179 17.98 5.43 -23.63
N THR A 180 18.70 4.36 -23.91
CA THR A 180 19.03 3.97 -25.29
C THR A 180 17.76 3.59 -26.09
N GLY A 181 17.83 3.55 -27.42
CA GLY A 181 16.65 3.21 -28.25
C GLY A 181 15.99 1.86 -27.91
N ARG A 182 16.80 0.84 -27.57
CA ARG A 182 16.30 -0.47 -27.11
C ARG A 182 15.61 -0.36 -25.74
N GLU A 183 16.17 0.41 -24.83
CA GLU A 183 15.60 0.64 -23.50
C GLU A 183 14.33 1.48 -23.56
N LYS A 184 14.25 2.48 -24.45
CA LYS A 184 13.03 3.26 -24.73
C LYS A 184 11.89 2.35 -25.21
N LYS A 185 12.15 1.43 -26.14
CA LYS A 185 11.15 0.44 -26.61
C LYS A 185 10.67 -0.48 -25.48
N LYS A 186 11.60 -1.01 -24.67
CA LYS A 186 11.26 -1.86 -23.51
C LYS A 186 10.46 -1.10 -22.45
N SER A 187 10.87 0.12 -22.13
CA SER A 187 10.17 0.98 -21.16
C SER A 187 8.76 1.33 -21.63
N ARG A 188 8.58 1.67 -22.91
CA ARG A 188 7.26 1.89 -23.51
C ARG A 188 6.39 0.63 -23.41
N SER A 189 6.95 -0.53 -23.71
CA SER A 189 6.25 -1.82 -23.54
C SER A 189 5.84 -2.06 -22.08
N MET A 190 6.70 -1.75 -21.11
CA MET A 190 6.40 -1.90 -19.69
C MET A 190 5.36 -0.90 -19.20
N ALA A 191 5.41 0.35 -19.66
CA ALA A 191 4.41 1.37 -19.32
C ALA A 191 3.02 0.99 -19.84
N ILE A 192 2.93 0.49 -21.09
CA ILE A 192 1.68 -0.05 -21.65
C ILE A 192 1.20 -1.25 -20.83
N ARG A 193 2.10 -2.19 -20.51
CA ARG A 193 1.78 -3.35 -19.68
C ARG A 193 1.23 -2.94 -18.31
N MET A 194 1.87 -2.00 -17.63
CA MET A 194 1.43 -1.53 -16.31
C MET A 194 0.09 -0.80 -16.39
N SER A 195 -0.11 0.02 -17.41
CA SER A 195 -1.41 0.68 -17.67
C SER A 195 -2.53 -0.35 -17.87
N ASN A 196 -2.27 -1.43 -18.61
CA ASN A 196 -3.24 -2.51 -18.81
C ASN A 196 -3.51 -3.29 -17.52
N ILE A 197 -2.48 -3.55 -16.71
CA ILE A 197 -2.64 -4.16 -15.38
C ILE A 197 -3.47 -3.28 -14.45
N ASP A 198 -3.24 -1.96 -14.45
CA ASP A 198 -4.00 -1.02 -13.62
C ASP A 198 -5.49 -0.97 -14.02
N LYS A 199 -5.79 -0.99 -15.31
CA LYS A 199 -7.17 -1.13 -15.81
C LYS A 199 -7.81 -2.42 -15.31
N ALA A 200 -7.11 -3.55 -15.43
CA ALA A 200 -7.60 -4.85 -14.96
C ALA A 200 -7.73 -4.92 -13.42
N ARG A 201 -6.88 -4.20 -12.68
CA ARG A 201 -7.00 -4.10 -11.22
C ARG A 201 -8.24 -3.32 -10.79
N ARG A 202 -8.57 -2.24 -11.51
CA ARG A 202 -9.76 -1.42 -11.24
C ARG A 202 -11.05 -2.13 -11.62
N ASN A 203 -11.03 -2.87 -12.72
CA ASN A 203 -12.14 -3.71 -13.15
C ASN A 203 -11.61 -5.04 -13.67
N ARG A 204 -11.67 -6.09 -12.85
CA ARG A 204 -11.18 -7.42 -13.22
C ARG A 204 -11.91 -8.00 -14.43
N GLN A 205 -13.17 -7.59 -14.66
CA GLN A 205 -13.97 -8.04 -15.81
C GLN A 205 -13.60 -7.34 -17.12
N VAL A 206 -12.76 -6.31 -17.11
CA VAL A 206 -12.37 -5.57 -18.33
C VAL A 206 -11.69 -6.46 -19.36
N VAL A 207 -11.11 -7.59 -18.96
CA VAL A 207 -10.46 -8.54 -19.86
C VAL A 207 -11.46 -9.19 -20.83
N PHE A 208 -12.75 -9.23 -20.48
CA PHE A 208 -13.82 -9.74 -21.34
C PHE A 208 -14.52 -8.67 -22.17
N GLN A 209 -14.03 -7.43 -22.12
CA GLN A 209 -14.72 -6.27 -22.70
C GLN A 209 -13.88 -5.59 -23.78
N GLY A 210 -14.56 -5.02 -24.78
CA GLY A 210 -13.95 -4.25 -25.86
C GLY A 210 -12.79 -4.98 -26.55
N HIS A 211 -11.72 -4.26 -26.87
CA HIS A 211 -10.55 -4.83 -27.54
C HIS A 211 -9.80 -5.87 -26.69
N CYS A 212 -9.90 -5.82 -25.35
CA CYS A 212 -9.24 -6.80 -24.48
C CYS A 212 -9.76 -8.22 -24.74
N ARG A 213 -11.07 -8.35 -24.98
CA ARG A 213 -11.74 -9.64 -25.23
C ARG A 213 -11.12 -10.40 -26.42
N SER A 214 -10.72 -9.67 -27.46
CA SER A 214 -10.21 -10.27 -28.71
C SER A 214 -9.02 -11.21 -28.53
N CYS A 215 -8.19 -10.95 -27.51
CA CYS A 215 -7.07 -11.81 -27.17
C CYS A 215 -7.33 -12.64 -25.91
N HIS A 216 -8.12 -12.14 -24.97
CA HIS A 216 -8.31 -12.77 -23.66
C HIS A 216 -9.44 -13.79 -23.59
N PHE A 217 -10.40 -13.74 -24.52
CA PHE A 217 -11.53 -14.68 -24.50
C PHE A 217 -12.02 -15.16 -25.86
N ASP A 218 -11.98 -14.35 -26.92
CA ASP A 218 -12.45 -14.80 -28.24
C ASP A 218 -11.79 -16.13 -28.71
N PRO A 219 -10.49 -16.41 -28.42
CA PRO A 219 -9.89 -17.71 -28.70
C PRO A 219 -10.51 -18.90 -27.94
N SER A 220 -11.39 -18.63 -26.98
CA SER A 220 -12.09 -19.58 -26.11
C SER A 220 -13.57 -19.75 -26.45
N GLU A 221 -14.08 -19.07 -27.47
CA GLU A 221 -15.46 -19.22 -27.90
C GLU A 221 -15.75 -20.65 -28.38
N GLY A 222 -16.90 -21.19 -27.98
CA GLY A 222 -17.32 -22.57 -28.30
C GLY A 222 -16.55 -23.68 -27.58
N LYS A 223 -15.42 -23.38 -26.92
CA LYS A 223 -14.59 -24.38 -26.23
C LYS A 223 -15.13 -24.75 -24.85
N GLU A 224 -14.84 -25.97 -24.41
CA GLU A 224 -15.21 -26.50 -23.11
C GLU A 224 -14.07 -27.31 -22.49
N GLY A 225 -14.15 -27.61 -21.19
CA GLY A 225 -13.19 -28.48 -20.51
C GLY A 225 -11.73 -28.05 -20.67
N GLU A 226 -10.88 -28.97 -21.12
CA GLU A 226 -9.45 -28.73 -21.33
C GLU A 226 -9.16 -27.63 -22.34
N GLU A 227 -9.85 -27.63 -23.49
CA GLU A 227 -9.60 -26.65 -24.55
C GLU A 227 -9.90 -25.23 -24.06
N LEU A 228 -10.98 -25.08 -23.30
CA LEU A 228 -11.33 -23.83 -22.64
C LEU A 228 -10.29 -23.43 -21.59
N PHE A 229 -9.82 -24.38 -20.78
CA PHE A 229 -8.77 -24.11 -19.81
C PHE A 229 -7.51 -23.57 -20.50
N GLN A 230 -7.05 -24.22 -21.57
CA GLN A 230 -5.82 -23.81 -22.26
C GLN A 230 -5.95 -22.41 -22.86
N SER A 231 -7.09 -22.07 -23.47
CA SER A 231 -7.27 -20.79 -24.15
C SER A 231 -7.65 -19.62 -23.25
N ALA A 232 -8.31 -19.86 -22.10
CA ALA A 232 -8.77 -18.78 -21.20
C ALA A 232 -8.03 -18.73 -19.86
N CYS A 233 -7.57 -19.86 -19.31
CA CYS A 233 -6.98 -19.93 -17.98
C CYS A 233 -5.45 -20.13 -18.02
N GLY A 234 -4.99 -20.99 -18.94
CA GLY A 234 -3.59 -21.40 -19.07
C GLY A 234 -2.64 -20.25 -19.38
N ILE A 235 -3.11 -19.21 -20.10
CA ILE A 235 -2.32 -18.00 -20.38
C ILE A 235 -1.79 -17.33 -19.11
N CYS A 236 -2.50 -17.48 -17.99
CA CYS A 236 -2.09 -16.98 -16.69
C CYS A 236 -1.47 -18.08 -15.82
N HIS A 237 -2.10 -19.25 -15.78
CA HIS A 237 -1.75 -20.29 -14.79
C HIS A 237 -0.65 -21.26 -15.26
N ASP A 238 -0.56 -21.54 -16.56
CA ASP A 238 0.33 -22.57 -17.15
C ASP A 238 1.47 -21.96 -18.00
N THR A 239 1.70 -20.64 -17.90
CA THR A 239 2.78 -19.96 -18.62
C THR A 239 4.14 -20.07 -17.90
N LEU A 240 5.23 -20.27 -18.66
CA LEU A 240 6.61 -20.32 -18.14
C LEU A 240 7.00 -19.07 -17.36
N ASN A 241 6.52 -17.89 -17.79
CA ASN A 241 6.81 -16.60 -17.15
C ASN A 241 5.61 -16.09 -16.35
N ARG A 242 5.02 -16.97 -15.53
CA ARG A 242 3.88 -16.64 -14.68
C ARG A 242 4.23 -15.53 -13.71
N ALA A 243 3.36 -14.53 -13.60
CA ALA A 243 3.54 -13.46 -12.61
C ALA A 243 3.42 -14.04 -11.19
N SER A 244 4.24 -13.57 -10.25
CA SER A 244 4.27 -14.08 -8.87
C SER A 244 2.94 -13.99 -8.12
N MET A 245 2.06 -13.07 -8.54
CA MET A 245 0.71 -12.91 -8.00
C MET A 245 -0.31 -13.93 -8.53
N VAL A 246 0.02 -14.68 -9.58
CA VAL A 246 -0.86 -15.69 -10.18
C VAL A 246 -0.52 -17.05 -9.57
N PRO A 247 -1.48 -17.73 -8.92
CA PRO A 247 -1.25 -19.04 -8.31
C PRO A 247 -0.77 -20.09 -9.31
N ASP A 248 0.17 -20.92 -8.84
CA ASP A 248 0.57 -22.15 -9.52
C ASP A 248 -0.46 -23.24 -9.22
N LEU A 249 -1.28 -23.60 -10.20
CA LEU A 249 -2.33 -24.59 -9.99
C LEU A 249 -1.77 -26.01 -9.82
N GLU A 250 -0.53 -26.28 -10.20
CA GLU A 250 0.12 -27.56 -9.91
C GLU A 250 0.39 -27.73 -8.40
N LYS A 251 0.58 -26.62 -7.66
CA LYS A 251 0.88 -26.65 -6.23
C LYS A 251 -0.41 -26.57 -5.41
N LYS A 252 -0.77 -27.67 -4.76
CA LYS A 252 -1.93 -27.72 -3.86
C LYS A 252 -1.66 -26.87 -2.61
N PRO A 253 -2.52 -25.90 -2.27
CA PRO A 253 -2.43 -25.20 -1.00
C PRO A 253 -2.67 -26.16 0.18
N GLU A 254 -1.88 -26.01 1.25
CA GLU A 254 -2.02 -26.84 2.44
C GLU A 254 -3.40 -26.66 3.09
N GLY A 255 -4.02 -27.75 3.52
CA GLY A 255 -5.34 -27.75 4.17
C GLY A 255 -6.54 -27.45 3.25
N ILE A 256 -6.33 -27.26 1.93
CA ILE A 256 -7.43 -26.98 0.99
C ILE A 256 -7.75 -28.20 0.13
N GLU A 257 -9.00 -28.63 0.15
CA GLU A 257 -9.53 -29.62 -0.79
C GLU A 257 -9.98 -28.94 -2.08
N ARG A 258 -9.46 -29.42 -3.22
CA ARG A 258 -9.77 -28.87 -4.55
C ARG A 258 -10.76 -29.75 -5.31
N ASN A 259 -11.91 -29.98 -4.68
CA ASN A 259 -13.01 -30.74 -5.26
C ASN A 259 -13.79 -29.91 -6.29
N HIS A 260 -14.86 -30.47 -6.85
CA HIS A 260 -15.63 -29.83 -7.92
C HIS A 260 -16.22 -28.48 -7.48
N ALA A 261 -16.78 -28.40 -6.26
CA ALA A 261 -17.34 -27.18 -5.71
C ALA A 261 -16.29 -26.06 -5.59
N TYR A 262 -15.09 -26.41 -5.09
CA TYR A 262 -13.96 -25.47 -5.02
C TYR A 262 -13.66 -24.85 -6.39
N TRP A 263 -13.48 -25.67 -7.43
CA TRP A 263 -13.14 -25.16 -8.75
C TRP A 263 -14.26 -24.32 -9.35
N LYS A 264 -15.51 -24.79 -9.22
CA LYS A 264 -16.69 -24.07 -9.70
C LYS A 264 -16.78 -22.67 -9.09
N GLU A 265 -16.59 -22.54 -7.77
CA GLU A 265 -16.64 -21.26 -7.08
C GLU A 265 -15.57 -20.29 -7.59
N TRP A 266 -14.31 -20.72 -7.61
CA TRP A 266 -13.20 -19.86 -8.02
C TRP A 266 -13.29 -19.45 -9.49
N ILE A 267 -13.73 -20.34 -10.39
CA ILE A 267 -13.89 -20.01 -11.81
C ILE A 267 -15.08 -19.05 -11.99
N ALA A 268 -16.22 -19.34 -11.36
CA ALA A 268 -17.43 -18.57 -11.56
C ALA A 268 -17.29 -17.13 -11.05
N ILE A 269 -16.81 -16.98 -9.81
CA ILE A 269 -16.77 -15.71 -9.08
C ILE A 269 -15.45 -14.95 -9.34
N GLY A 270 -14.37 -15.70 -9.57
CA GLY A 270 -13.01 -15.17 -9.58
C GLY A 270 -12.53 -14.85 -8.16
N LYS A 271 -11.59 -13.90 -8.05
CA LYS A 271 -11.09 -13.45 -6.75
C LYS A 271 -11.09 -11.94 -6.65
N GLU A 272 -11.89 -11.42 -5.73
CA GLU A 272 -11.98 -9.98 -5.48
C GLU A 272 -10.64 -9.37 -5.11
N ARG A 273 -10.45 -8.10 -5.48
CA ARG A 273 -9.22 -7.34 -5.24
C ARG A 273 -7.95 -7.98 -5.85
N THR A 274 -8.13 -8.91 -6.78
CA THR A 274 -7.05 -9.47 -7.60
C THR A 274 -7.35 -9.31 -9.08
N LEU A 275 -6.45 -9.81 -9.93
CA LEU A 275 -6.62 -9.81 -11.38
C LEU A 275 -7.44 -11.03 -11.88
N MET A 276 -7.86 -11.95 -11.01
CA MET A 276 -8.61 -13.14 -11.42
C MET A 276 -10.08 -12.75 -11.67
N PRO A 277 -10.54 -12.73 -12.93
CA PRO A 277 -11.90 -12.35 -13.25
C PRO A 277 -12.89 -13.46 -12.88
N GLY A 278 -14.17 -13.11 -12.74
CA GLY A 278 -15.25 -14.09 -12.64
C GLY A 278 -15.68 -14.52 -14.04
N PHE A 279 -15.68 -15.80 -14.36
CA PHE A 279 -16.01 -16.25 -15.70
C PHE A 279 -17.51 -16.52 -15.91
N HIS A 280 -18.30 -16.66 -14.85
CA HIS A 280 -19.74 -16.88 -14.98
C HIS A 280 -20.47 -15.58 -15.37
N GLU A 281 -21.54 -15.70 -16.17
CA GLU A 281 -22.36 -14.59 -16.65
C GLU A 281 -22.96 -13.74 -15.52
N ASP A 282 -23.41 -14.37 -14.43
CA ASP A 282 -23.89 -13.67 -13.21
C ASP A 282 -22.83 -12.76 -12.56
N HIS A 283 -21.56 -12.98 -12.86
CA HIS A 283 -20.46 -12.15 -12.37
C HIS A 283 -19.87 -11.24 -13.46
N GLY A 284 -20.51 -11.14 -14.63
CA GLY A 284 -20.05 -10.35 -15.78
C GLY A 284 -18.99 -11.05 -16.64
N GLY A 285 -18.88 -12.36 -16.50
CA GLY A 285 -18.05 -13.22 -17.34
C GLY A 285 -18.78 -13.78 -18.56
N PRO A 286 -18.08 -14.46 -19.47
CA PRO A 286 -18.64 -14.92 -20.74
C PRO A 286 -19.10 -16.39 -20.76
N LEU A 287 -19.04 -17.10 -19.63
CA LEU A 287 -19.40 -18.51 -19.52
C LEU A 287 -20.77 -18.68 -18.84
N ASN A 288 -21.57 -19.60 -19.37
CA ASN A 288 -22.78 -20.06 -18.71
C ASN A 288 -22.48 -21.20 -17.71
N THR A 289 -23.47 -21.58 -16.93
CA THR A 289 -23.37 -22.65 -15.92
C THR A 289 -22.79 -23.95 -16.48
N GLN A 290 -23.27 -24.41 -17.64
CA GLN A 290 -22.83 -25.68 -18.23
C GLN A 290 -21.33 -25.69 -18.56
N ARG A 291 -20.80 -24.58 -19.08
CA ARG A 291 -19.37 -24.47 -19.41
C ARG A 291 -18.51 -24.41 -18.16
N ILE A 292 -18.99 -23.73 -17.10
CA ILE A 292 -18.34 -23.72 -15.79
C ILE A 292 -18.28 -25.15 -15.20
N GLU A 293 -19.39 -25.89 -15.27
CA GLU A 293 -19.48 -27.27 -14.78
C GLU A 293 -18.45 -28.19 -15.44
N LYS A 294 -18.38 -28.16 -16.78
CA LYS A 294 -17.43 -28.96 -17.56
C LYS A 294 -15.98 -28.58 -17.28
N LEU A 295 -15.70 -27.28 -17.14
CA LEU A 295 -14.36 -26.79 -16.81
C LEU A 295 -13.94 -27.20 -15.39
N ALA A 296 -14.83 -27.10 -14.40
CA ALA A 296 -14.57 -27.55 -13.03
C ALA A 296 -14.32 -29.07 -12.98
N ALA A 297 -15.11 -29.87 -13.69
CA ALA A 297 -14.91 -31.32 -13.79
C ALA A 297 -13.52 -31.67 -14.37
N PHE A 298 -13.09 -30.99 -15.42
CA PHE A 298 -11.75 -31.13 -15.98
C PHE A 298 -10.66 -30.80 -14.93
N LEU A 299 -10.80 -29.70 -14.19
CA LEU A 299 -9.80 -29.30 -13.19
C LEU A 299 -9.71 -30.29 -12.02
N VAL A 300 -10.83 -30.88 -11.59
CA VAL A 300 -10.82 -31.98 -10.62
C VAL A 300 -10.00 -33.14 -11.14
N GLN A 301 -10.19 -33.53 -12.41
CA GLN A 301 -9.44 -34.63 -13.02
C GLN A 301 -7.95 -34.31 -13.15
N LYS A 302 -7.61 -33.12 -13.68
CA LYS A 302 -6.21 -32.69 -13.89
C LYS A 302 -5.43 -32.61 -12.59
N TYR A 303 -6.03 -32.06 -11.53
CA TYR A 303 -5.34 -31.74 -10.28
C TYR A 303 -5.64 -32.71 -9.12
N ARG A 304 -6.17 -33.89 -9.43
CA ARG A 304 -6.59 -34.92 -8.46
C ARG A 304 -5.44 -35.49 -7.62
N THR A 305 -4.19 -35.40 -8.10
CA THR A 305 -3.08 -36.25 -7.61
C THR A 305 -1.75 -35.56 -7.33
N ASN A 306 -1.64 -34.23 -7.24
CA ASN A 306 -0.39 -33.59 -6.82
C ASN A 306 -0.19 -33.63 -5.28
N SER A 307 -0.24 -34.85 -4.75
CA SER A 307 0.24 -35.27 -3.43
C SER A 307 1.53 -36.06 -3.65
N HIS A 308 2.62 -35.36 -4.00
CA HIS A 308 3.98 -35.91 -3.93
C HIS A 308 4.87 -34.91 -3.19
#